data_AF-A0A966U0C2-F1
#
_entry.id   AF-A0A966U0C2-F1
#
_cell.length_a   1.000
_cell.length_b   1.000
_cell.length_c   1.000
_cell.angle_alpha   90.00
_cell.angle_beta   90.00
_cell.angle_gamma   90.00
#
_symmetry.space_group_name_H-M   'P 1'
#
loop_
_entity.id
_entity.type
_entity.pdbx_description
1 polymer ?
#
loop_
_entity_poly.entity_id
_entity_poly.type
_entity_poly.pdbx_seq_one_letter_code
_entity_poly.pdbx_strand_id
1 'polypeptide(L)'
;MILDCDPGHDDAFALIVAAKFAELLGVTTVAGNAPLELTTRNARIILDLCGSHAPLHSGANKPLVQPPVFADYVHGKSGMDGAVLPEPSRPADSTRAIDFIIDTVRANDAVWLVPTGPLTNIALALTRAPDLAKRIAGISLMGGGRLGNRTPTA
;
A
#
# COMPACT_ATOMS: atom_id res chain seq x y z
N MET A 1 -8.01 5.48 -8.99
CA MET A 1 -7.74 5.25 -7.55
C MET A 1 -6.24 5.07 -7.30
N ILE A 2 -5.78 5.36 -6.08
CA ILE A 2 -4.45 4.99 -5.58
C ILE A 2 -4.63 3.88 -4.54
N LEU A 3 -3.88 2.78 -4.68
CA LEU A 3 -3.85 1.68 -3.71
C LEU A 3 -2.60 1.80 -2.82
N ASP A 4 -2.79 1.99 -1.52
CA ASP A 4 -1.70 2.09 -0.54
C ASP A 4 -1.67 0.81 0.30
N CYS A 5 -0.66 -0.05 0.10
CA CYS A 5 -0.68 -1.43 0.61
C CYS A 5 0.65 -1.84 1.24
N ASP A 6 0.65 -2.93 1.99
CA ASP A 6 1.82 -3.54 2.60
C ASP A 6 1.90 -5.04 2.28
N PRO A 7 2.06 -5.42 0.99
CA PRO A 7 1.55 -6.70 0.52
C PRO A 7 1.83 -7.94 1.37
N GLY A 8 0.76 -8.35 2.04
CA GLY A 8 0.48 -9.71 2.47
C GLY A 8 -0.34 -10.48 1.44
N HIS A 9 -0.98 -11.56 1.87
CA HIS A 9 -1.75 -12.45 1.00
C HIS A 9 -3.02 -11.78 0.44
N ASP A 10 -3.73 -11.03 1.28
CA ASP A 10 -4.97 -10.33 0.95
C ASP A 10 -4.72 -9.08 0.10
N ASP A 11 -3.67 -8.31 0.38
CA ASP A 11 -3.25 -7.20 -0.49
C ASP A 11 -2.90 -7.68 -1.90
N ALA A 12 -2.33 -8.88 -2.06
CA ALA A 12 -2.05 -9.43 -3.37
C ALA A 12 -3.34 -9.59 -4.19
N PHE A 13 -4.43 -10.06 -3.56
CA PHE A 13 -5.74 -10.12 -4.21
C PHE A 13 -6.31 -8.72 -4.46
N ALA A 14 -6.16 -7.78 -3.53
CA ALA A 14 -6.60 -6.40 -3.72
C ALA A 14 -5.90 -5.75 -4.93
N LEU A 15 -4.58 -5.97 -5.07
CA LEU A 15 -3.78 -5.53 -6.21
C LEU A 15 -4.24 -6.18 -7.52
N ILE A 16 -4.49 -7.49 -7.54
CA ILE A 16 -4.98 -8.20 -8.73
C ILE A 16 -6.33 -7.63 -9.17
N VAL A 17 -7.25 -7.44 -8.24
CA VAL A 17 -8.58 -6.90 -8.51
C VAL A 17 -8.47 -5.45 -9.00
N ALA A 18 -7.69 -4.60 -8.33
CA ALA A 18 -7.50 -3.21 -8.72
C ALA A 18 -6.85 -3.09 -10.10
N ALA A 19 -5.79 -3.87 -10.37
CA ALA A 19 -5.10 -3.85 -11.65
C ALA A 19 -5.98 -4.29 -12.83
N LYS A 20 -6.95 -5.18 -12.59
CA LYS A 20 -7.82 -5.72 -13.64
C LYS A 20 -9.12 -4.94 -13.83
N PHE A 21 -9.68 -4.38 -12.76
CA PHE A 21 -11.05 -3.87 -12.77
C PHE A 21 -11.19 -2.41 -12.35
N ALA A 22 -10.11 -1.74 -11.95
CA ALA A 22 -10.13 -0.33 -11.59
C ALA A 22 -9.19 0.50 -12.47
N GLU A 23 -9.48 1.80 -12.55
CA GLU A 23 -8.52 2.77 -13.07
C GLU A 23 -7.45 3.02 -12.00
N LEU A 24 -6.39 2.22 -12.04
CA LEU A 24 -5.29 2.27 -11.08
C LEU A 24 -4.29 3.36 -11.49
N LEU A 25 -4.37 4.53 -10.83
CA LEU A 25 -3.47 5.66 -11.07
C LEU A 25 -2.05 5.35 -10.59
N GLY A 26 -1.92 4.50 -9.57
CA GLY A 26 -0.66 4.00 -9.06
C GLY A 26 -0.83 3.24 -7.75
N VAL A 27 0.28 2.63 -7.33
CA VAL A 27 0.40 1.86 -6.10
C VAL A 27 1.44 2.51 -5.21
N THR A 28 1.14 2.65 -3.93
CA THR A 28 2.12 3.02 -2.91
C THR A 28 2.30 1.87 -1.92
N THR A 29 3.53 1.68 -1.45
CA THR A 29 3.80 0.66 -0.43
C THR A 29 4.22 1.25 0.91
N VAL A 30 3.88 0.56 1.98
CA VAL A 30 4.21 0.92 3.37
C VAL A 30 4.74 -0.31 4.12
N ALA A 31 5.49 -0.08 5.20
CA ALA A 31 5.83 -1.15 6.13
C ALA A 31 4.62 -1.53 7.00
N GLY A 32 4.38 -2.83 7.15
CA GLY A 32 3.25 -3.35 7.93
C GLY A 32 3.34 -4.87 8.10
N ASN A 33 2.73 -5.67 7.23
CA ASN A 33 2.83 -7.14 7.27
C ASN A 33 4.28 -7.63 7.25
N ALA A 34 5.14 -6.95 6.48
CA ALA A 34 6.58 -7.17 6.42
C ALA A 34 7.35 -5.82 6.35
N PRO A 35 8.69 -5.83 6.50
CA PRO A 35 9.52 -4.67 6.20
C PRO A 35 9.25 -4.09 4.79
N LEU A 36 9.39 -2.77 4.65
CA LEU A 36 9.07 -2.06 3.40
C LEU A 36 9.75 -2.65 2.16
N GLU A 37 10.99 -3.11 2.29
CA GLU A 37 11.72 -3.74 1.18
C GLU A 37 10.96 -4.95 0.61
N LEU A 38 10.41 -5.79 1.50
CA LEU A 38 9.65 -6.98 1.13
C LEU A 38 8.26 -6.62 0.62
N THR A 39 7.54 -5.72 1.28
CA THR A 39 6.19 -5.30 0.82
C THR A 39 6.28 -4.63 -0.56
N THR A 40 7.32 -3.83 -0.81
CA THR A 40 7.62 -3.23 -2.12
C THR A 40 8.01 -4.28 -3.16
N ARG A 41 8.84 -5.27 -2.80
CA ARG A 41 9.15 -6.40 -3.69
C ARG A 41 7.89 -7.17 -4.07
N ASN A 42 7.05 -7.48 -3.09
CA ASN A 42 5.83 -8.26 -3.25
C ASN A 42 4.83 -7.54 -4.17
N ALA A 43 4.57 -6.25 -3.98
CA ALA A 43 3.70 -5.48 -4.87
C ALA A 43 4.20 -5.49 -6.32
N ARG A 44 5.51 -5.36 -6.55
CA ARG A 44 6.10 -5.40 -7.91
C ARG A 44 5.85 -6.74 -8.59
N ILE A 45 6.06 -7.85 -7.87
CA ILE A 45 5.78 -9.19 -8.38
C ILE A 45 4.31 -9.33 -8.77
N ILE A 46 3.38 -8.89 -7.93
CA ILE A 46 1.95 -8.98 -8.22
C ILE A 46 1.57 -8.14 -9.45
N LEU A 47 2.12 -6.92 -9.58
CA LEU A 47 1.89 -6.10 -10.77
C LEU A 47 2.44 -6.77 -12.04
N ASP A 48 3.63 -7.37 -11.97
CA ASP A 48 4.21 -8.12 -13.09
C ASP A 48 3.33 -9.31 -13.50
N LEU A 49 2.84 -10.09 -12.53
CA LEU A 49 1.94 -11.21 -12.76
C LEU A 49 0.60 -10.77 -13.37
N CYS A 50 0.15 -9.54 -13.07
CA CYS A 50 -1.04 -8.94 -13.67
C CYS A 50 -0.78 -8.32 -15.04
N GLY A 51 0.47 -8.21 -15.49
CA GLY A 51 0.85 -7.44 -16.68
C GLY A 51 0.56 -5.94 -16.53
N SER A 52 0.54 -5.41 -15.30
CA SER A 52 0.18 -4.02 -15.01
C SER A 52 1.41 -3.11 -15.02
N HIS A 53 1.30 -2.00 -15.75
CA HIS A 53 2.32 -0.95 -15.81
C HIS A 53 2.04 0.22 -14.86
N ALA A 54 1.07 0.10 -13.95
CA ALA A 54 0.79 1.14 -12.96
C ALA A 54 2.08 1.53 -12.22
N PRO A 55 2.32 2.84 -11.99
CA PRO A 55 3.52 3.27 -11.29
C PRO A 55 3.46 2.82 -9.82
N LEU A 56 4.59 2.39 -9.28
CA LEU A 56 4.74 1.89 -7.93
C LEU A 56 5.80 2.69 -7.18
N HIS A 57 5.41 3.26 -6.04
CA HIS A 57 6.28 4.10 -5.22
C HIS A 57 6.38 3.56 -3.79
N SER A 58 7.60 3.34 -3.30
CA SER A 58 7.79 2.95 -1.91
C SER A 58 7.69 4.16 -0.97
N GLY A 59 7.09 3.93 0.20
CA GLY A 59 6.77 4.97 1.17
C GLY A 59 7.44 4.79 2.51
N ALA A 60 6.66 4.96 3.59
CA ALA A 60 7.16 4.93 4.95
C ALA A 60 7.61 3.52 5.35
N ASN A 61 8.84 3.44 5.87
CA ASN A 61 9.44 2.17 6.31
C ASN A 61 9.14 1.82 7.79
N LYS A 62 8.43 2.68 8.50
CA LYS A 62 8.03 2.50 9.90
C LYS A 62 6.82 3.36 10.25
N PRO A 63 6.09 3.04 11.34
CA PRO A 63 5.03 3.92 11.87
C PRO A 63 5.57 5.29 12.30
N LEU A 64 4.66 6.27 12.45
CA LEU A 64 5.02 7.65 12.81
C LEU A 64 5.73 7.78 14.16
N VAL A 65 5.33 6.97 15.15
CA VAL A 65 5.75 7.12 16.55
C VAL A 65 6.25 5.81 17.13
N GLN A 66 5.52 4.71 16.93
CA GLN A 66 5.83 3.43 17.54
C GLN A 66 6.89 2.64 16.75
N PRO A 67 7.62 1.73 17.41
CA PRO A 67 8.45 0.75 16.71
C PRO A 67 7.62 -0.06 15.70
N PRO A 68 8.21 -0.45 14.55
CA PRO A 68 7.53 -1.31 13.61
C PRO A 68 7.29 -2.68 14.23
N VAL A 69 6.14 -3.28 13.90
CA VAL A 69 5.89 -4.66 14.25
C VAL A 69 5.21 -5.37 13.09
N PHE A 70 5.83 -6.46 12.67
CA PHE A 70 5.46 -7.21 11.47
C PHE A 70 4.53 -8.38 11.78
N ALA A 71 3.93 -8.97 10.74
CA ALA A 71 2.98 -10.07 10.81
C ALA A 71 3.53 -11.35 10.13
N ASP A 72 4.80 -11.64 10.35
CA ASP A 72 5.50 -12.83 9.84
C ASP A 72 4.86 -14.14 10.34
N TYR A 73 4.20 -14.13 11.49
CA TYR A 73 3.40 -15.25 11.99
C TYR A 73 2.16 -15.58 11.13
N VAL A 74 1.68 -14.64 10.30
CA VAL A 74 0.55 -14.83 9.37
C VAL A 74 1.05 -15.00 7.93
N HIS A 75 2.00 -14.15 7.52
CA HIS A 75 2.40 -13.99 6.13
C HIS A 75 3.77 -14.61 5.81
N GLY A 76 4.45 -15.15 6.82
CA GLY A 76 5.79 -15.71 6.70
C GLY A 76 6.88 -14.64 6.54
N LYS A 77 8.13 -15.11 6.39
CA LYS A 77 9.32 -14.22 6.43
C LYS A 77 9.43 -13.33 5.21
N SER A 78 8.96 -13.76 4.05
CA SER A 78 8.91 -12.93 2.84
C SER A 78 7.73 -11.97 2.82
N GLY A 79 6.76 -12.11 3.73
CA GLY A 79 5.47 -11.41 3.67
C GLY A 79 4.47 -12.03 2.68
N MET A 80 4.85 -13.05 1.91
CA MET A 80 3.96 -13.84 1.05
C MET A 80 4.45 -15.30 0.95
N ASP A 81 4.85 -15.90 2.07
CA ASP A 81 5.32 -17.30 2.09
C ASP A 81 4.20 -18.26 1.69
N GLY A 82 4.56 -19.28 0.90
CA GLY A 82 3.65 -20.35 0.49
C GLY A 82 3.77 -20.64 -1.01
N ALA A 83 3.69 -19.59 -1.84
CA ALA A 83 3.94 -19.69 -3.27
C ALA A 83 5.42 -19.44 -3.59
N VAL A 84 5.92 -20.10 -4.64
CA VAL A 84 7.22 -19.73 -5.24
C VAL A 84 6.97 -18.57 -6.18
N LEU A 85 7.40 -17.38 -5.76
CA LEU A 85 7.20 -16.14 -6.51
C LEU A 85 8.44 -15.82 -7.37
N PRO A 86 8.25 -15.35 -8.61
CA PRO A 86 9.37 -14.91 -9.45
C PRO A 86 10.03 -13.66 -8.87
N GLU A 87 11.20 -13.31 -9.39
CA GLU A 87 11.75 -11.98 -9.14
C GLU A 87 11.00 -10.92 -9.96
N PRO A 88 10.81 -9.71 -9.41
CA PRO A 88 10.16 -8.63 -10.11
C PRO A 88 11.00 -8.16 -11.30
N SER A 89 10.34 -7.88 -12.41
CA SER A 89 10.91 -7.50 -13.70
C SER A 89 11.48 -6.08 -13.72
N ARG A 90 10.99 -5.20 -12.83
CA ARG A 90 11.37 -3.79 -12.74
C ARG A 90 11.58 -3.32 -11.29
N PRO A 91 12.38 -2.26 -11.07
CA PRO A 91 12.44 -1.60 -9.77
C PRO A 91 11.12 -0.86 -9.46
N ALA A 92 10.98 -0.36 -8.23
CA ALA A 92 9.97 0.65 -7.94
C ALA A 92 10.31 1.95 -8.69
N ASP A 93 9.29 2.69 -9.14
CA ASP A 93 9.45 3.92 -9.92
C ASP A 93 10.07 5.05 -9.08
N SER A 94 9.82 5.07 -7.77
CA SER A 94 10.58 5.92 -6.83
C SER A 94 10.37 5.50 -5.36
N THR A 95 11.09 6.16 -4.45
CA THR A 95 10.90 6.10 -2.99
C THR A 95 10.03 7.26 -2.46
N ARG A 96 9.25 7.90 -3.34
CA ARG A 96 8.52 9.15 -3.07
C ARG A 96 7.01 8.92 -3.02
N ALA A 97 6.53 7.88 -2.33
CA ALA A 97 5.09 7.58 -2.25
C ALA A 97 4.25 8.75 -1.73
N ILE A 98 4.74 9.47 -0.72
CA ILE A 98 4.01 10.60 -0.12
C ILE A 98 3.86 11.74 -1.14
N ASP A 99 4.93 12.07 -1.88
CA ASP A 99 4.87 13.07 -2.96
C ASP A 99 3.95 12.61 -4.08
N PHE A 100 4.04 11.34 -4.48
CA PHE A 100 3.16 10.76 -5.50
C PHE A 100 1.68 10.93 -5.13
N ILE A 101 1.28 10.60 -3.90
CA ILE A 101 -0.11 10.80 -3.44
C ILE A 101 -0.51 12.27 -3.56
N ILE A 102 0.34 13.19 -3.08
CA ILE A 102 0.06 14.64 -3.12
C ILE A 102 -0.09 15.14 -4.56
N ASP A 103 0.85 14.80 -5.42
CA ASP A 103 0.91 15.27 -6.79
C ASP A 103 -0.24 14.67 -7.61
N THR A 104 -0.51 13.37 -7.48
CA THR A 104 -1.62 12.70 -8.17
C THR A 104 -2.97 13.24 -7.73
N VAL A 105 -3.21 13.45 -6.43
CA VAL A 105 -4.47 14.03 -5.92
C VAL A 105 -4.67 15.48 -6.38
N ARG A 106 -3.59 16.25 -6.58
CA ARG A 106 -3.69 17.63 -7.09
C ARG A 106 -3.87 17.70 -8.60
N ALA A 107 -3.30 16.75 -9.32
CA ALA A 107 -3.33 16.71 -10.78
C ALA A 107 -4.61 16.08 -11.36
N ASN A 108 -5.40 15.39 -10.54
CA ASN A 108 -6.59 14.66 -10.97
C ASN A 108 -7.80 15.06 -10.13
N ASP A 109 -8.97 15.11 -10.75
CA ASP A 109 -10.22 15.26 -10.04
C ASP A 109 -10.71 13.92 -9.49
N ALA A 110 -11.41 13.97 -8.36
CA ALA A 110 -12.09 12.82 -7.76
C ALA A 110 -11.20 11.58 -7.46
N VAL A 111 -9.94 11.79 -7.06
CA VAL A 111 -9.07 10.68 -6.68
C VAL A 111 -9.61 9.96 -5.43
N TRP A 112 -9.81 8.65 -5.56
CA TRP A 112 -10.15 7.75 -4.46
C TRP A 112 -8.90 7.07 -3.91
N LEU A 113 -8.70 7.12 -2.59
CA LEU A 113 -7.61 6.44 -1.90
C LEU A 113 -8.11 5.13 -1.31
N VAL A 114 -7.35 4.06 -1.50
CA VAL A 114 -7.67 2.72 -0.97
C VAL A 114 -6.48 2.22 -0.17
N PRO A 115 -6.34 2.60 1.12
CA PRO A 115 -5.31 2.04 1.96
C PRO A 115 -5.74 0.68 2.52
N THR A 116 -4.94 -0.35 2.26
CA THR A 116 -5.11 -1.70 2.83
C THR A 116 -4.06 -2.04 3.88
N GLY A 117 -3.00 -1.23 3.98
CA GLY A 117 -1.98 -1.32 5.03
C GLY A 117 -2.07 -0.24 6.10
N PRO A 118 -1.05 -0.15 6.99
CA PRO A 118 -0.95 0.93 7.96
C PRO A 118 -1.00 2.32 7.31
N LEU A 119 -1.84 3.21 7.85
CA LEU A 119 -2.17 4.54 7.29
C LEU A 119 -1.02 5.58 7.29
N THR A 120 0.24 5.15 7.43
CA THR A 120 1.39 6.05 7.62
C THR A 120 1.61 6.96 6.41
N ASN A 121 1.55 6.42 5.18
CA ASN A 121 1.70 7.23 3.97
C ASN A 121 0.58 8.26 3.85
N ILE A 122 -0.67 7.84 4.10
CA ILE A 122 -1.85 8.71 4.05
C ILE A 122 -1.75 9.83 5.10
N ALA A 123 -1.35 9.50 6.33
CA ALA A 123 -1.18 10.47 7.40
C ALA A 123 -0.08 11.49 7.07
N LEU A 124 1.06 11.05 6.53
CA LEU A 124 2.14 11.94 6.11
C LEU A 124 1.72 12.85 4.96
N ALA A 125 0.98 12.34 3.97
CA ALA A 125 0.47 13.13 2.85
C ALA A 125 -0.49 14.23 3.32
N LEU A 126 -1.46 13.89 4.16
CA LEU A 126 -2.41 14.86 4.73
C LEU A 126 -1.76 15.86 5.68
N THR A 127 -0.72 15.44 6.42
CA THR A 127 0.04 16.35 7.30
C THR A 127 0.84 17.36 6.49
N ARG A 128 1.50 16.91 5.42
CA ARG A 128 2.34 17.76 4.57
C ARG A 128 1.52 18.63 3.61
N ALA A 129 0.36 18.18 3.19
CA ALA A 129 -0.53 18.89 2.28
C ALA A 129 -2.00 18.82 2.76
N PRO A 130 -2.38 19.62 3.77
CA PRO A 130 -3.73 19.58 4.36
C PRO A 130 -4.86 19.92 3.37
N ASP A 131 -4.55 20.57 2.25
CA ASP A 131 -5.52 20.87 1.19
C ASP A 131 -6.09 19.61 0.53
N LEU A 132 -5.37 18.48 0.57
CA LEU A 132 -5.82 17.18 0.06
C LEU A 132 -7.14 16.73 0.69
N ALA A 133 -7.40 17.08 1.96
CA ALA A 133 -8.62 16.68 2.66
C ALA A 133 -9.90 17.19 1.96
N LYS A 134 -9.80 18.26 1.15
CA LYS A 134 -10.91 18.81 0.35
C LYS A 134 -10.94 18.30 -1.09
N ARG A 135 -9.89 17.59 -1.53
CA ARG A 135 -9.69 17.14 -2.92
C ARG A 135 -9.91 15.64 -3.09
N ILE A 136 -9.59 14.86 -2.06
CA ILE A 136 -9.83 13.41 -2.05
C ILE A 136 -11.34 13.17 -2.13
N ALA A 137 -11.78 12.42 -3.16
CA ALA A 137 -13.19 12.10 -3.32
C ALA A 137 -13.69 11.13 -2.24
N GLY A 138 -12.82 10.24 -1.78
CA GLY A 138 -13.14 9.28 -0.75
C GLY A 138 -11.96 8.41 -0.35
N ILE A 139 -12.10 7.77 0.80
CA ILE A 139 -11.13 6.81 1.33
C ILE A 139 -11.89 5.53 1.67
N SER A 140 -11.53 4.42 1.00
CA SER A 140 -12.00 3.07 1.36
C SER A 140 -10.85 2.33 2.02
N LEU A 141 -10.84 2.30 3.35
CA LEU A 141 -9.76 1.68 4.10
C LEU A 141 -10.13 0.28 4.60
N MET A 142 -9.15 -0.63 4.57
CA MET A 142 -9.20 -1.86 5.36
C MET A 142 -8.52 -1.57 6.71
N GLY A 143 -9.27 -1.71 7.80
CA GLY A 143 -8.72 -1.50 9.13
C GLY A 143 -9.77 -1.43 10.22
N GLY A 144 -9.34 -1.72 11.45
CA GLY A 144 -10.20 -1.78 12.62
C GLY A 144 -11.09 -3.03 12.66
N GLY A 145 -11.91 -3.11 13.70
CA GLY A 145 -12.83 -4.23 13.90
C GLY A 145 -13.60 -4.04 15.20
N ARG A 146 -14.79 -4.63 15.29
CA ARG A 146 -15.54 -4.71 16.56
C ARG A 146 -14.82 -5.61 17.58
N LEU A 147 -14.09 -6.60 17.07
CA LEU A 147 -13.18 -7.47 17.82
C LEU A 147 -11.79 -7.30 17.20
N GLY A 148 -10.75 -7.20 18.04
CA GLY A 148 -9.38 -7.14 17.55
C GLY A 148 -8.87 -8.50 17.07
N ASN A 149 -7.91 -8.48 16.16
CA ASN A 149 -7.31 -9.71 15.60
C ASN A 149 -5.89 -9.98 16.13
N ARG A 150 -5.18 -8.94 16.52
CA ARG A 150 -3.78 -9.01 16.93
C ARG A 150 -3.61 -8.87 18.44
N THR A 151 -4.43 -8.04 19.02
CA THR A 151 -4.70 -7.87 20.44
C THR A 151 -6.22 -7.94 20.64
N PRO A 152 -6.74 -8.13 21.87
CA PRO A 152 -8.18 -8.24 22.08
C PRO A 152 -9.00 -7.05 21.55
N THR A 153 -8.40 -5.86 21.45
CA THR A 153 -9.09 -4.60 21.08
C THR A 153 -8.55 -3.96 19.79
N ALA A 154 -7.55 -4.57 19.14
CA ALA A 154 -6.97 -4.11 17.88
C ALA A 154 -6.39 -5.30 17.13
#